data_AF-A0A962SK07-F1
#
_entry.id   AF-A0A962SK07-F1
#
_cell.length_a   1.000
_cell.length_b   1.000
_cell.length_c   1.000
_cell.angle_alpha   90.00
_cell.angle_beta   90.00
_cell.angle_gamma   90.00
#
_symmetry.space_group_name_H-M   'P 1'
#
loop_
_entity.id
_entity.type
_entity.pdbx_description
1 polymer ?
#
loop_
_entity_poly.entity_id
_entity_poly.type
_entity_poly.pdbx_seq_one_letter_code
_entity_poly.pdbx_strand_id
1 'polypeptide(L)'
;MNAVNPLPSGERLFISGNEAVARGAWSAGCKVMTAYPGTPSTEILEYAAKLPDMYSEWSVNEKVSLEVCIGASLAGSRALCAMKHVGLNVASDALMTQTLIGVGGGLVIAVADDVGLSSSQNEQDSRFWGRFAHVPVLEPADAQEAYEMTRIAFDLSEQFNTPVILRMTTRICHVKGVVTTAQRRPHNSGIGFQKDPARLVMIPTNAKHRIPLMYQREARLQRYSEESDLNFVQDGSDKRVGFVTSGPVFMHLLESRPEAPILKLGMSYPVPIKKIREFAAQVERLVVAEEVEPILEGEIKAAGIQALGKEILPRIGELAPQALRPAIAKLLGEQTVEETATRSLADVPAVKVSPPPPGSSLFPRPPTMCVACPHLGIYYCLSKIRNKAISGDIGCYTLGAGHPWNALDTTICMGASMGVALGMDKGRTEVDKDQKVIAVIGDSTFMHMGMQGLLDITYNKGNVTILLLDNRAVGMTGGQDNPASGRDIHGDDSPRVNLARLVEALGVKPERIHEVNPYELPNLFKALREEVKVDDTSVIITNQPCVLVDFYAAKPPLRVVEEKCTGCKNCLDVGCPAIHVTRRETVVKPNGKEKELAFVRIESSACTGCDLCPATCGPDAIIPVENFIRQ
;
A
#
# COMPACT_ATOMS: atom_id res chain seq x y z
N MET A 1 2.70 -35.09 -22.21
CA MET A 1 1.70 -35.59 -21.26
C MET A 1 2.41 -36.34 -20.14
N ASN A 2 2.82 -35.63 -19.09
CA ASN A 2 3.22 -36.25 -17.83
C ASN A 2 2.14 -35.84 -16.83
N ALA A 3 1.34 -36.81 -16.39
CA ALA A 3 0.24 -36.58 -15.47
C ALA A 3 0.77 -35.94 -14.17
N VAL A 4 0.24 -34.76 -13.84
CA VAL A 4 0.44 -34.11 -12.53
C VAL A 4 -0.34 -34.92 -11.52
N ASN A 5 0.29 -35.91 -10.91
CA ASN A 5 -0.29 -36.58 -9.75
C ASN A 5 -0.33 -35.58 -8.59
N PRO A 6 -1.50 -35.33 -7.97
CA PRO A 6 -1.56 -34.54 -6.75
C PRO A 6 -0.75 -35.26 -5.65
N LEU A 7 0.27 -34.58 -5.14
CA LEU A 7 1.20 -35.14 -4.15
C LEU A 7 0.46 -35.45 -2.82
N PRO A 8 0.57 -36.67 -2.27
CA PRO A 8 -0.12 -37.08 -1.04
C PRO A 8 0.42 -36.38 0.23
N SER A 9 -0.40 -36.34 1.29
CA SER A 9 -0.06 -35.76 2.60
C SER A 9 1.00 -36.57 3.35
N GLY A 10 1.89 -35.91 4.09
CA GLY A 10 2.94 -36.57 4.90
C GLY A 10 4.20 -36.94 4.12
N GLU A 11 4.36 -36.42 2.90
CA GLU A 11 5.52 -36.69 2.06
C GLU A 11 6.78 -36.00 2.60
N ARG A 12 7.89 -36.75 2.60
CA ARG A 12 9.23 -36.25 2.91
C ARG A 12 9.91 -35.86 1.60
N LEU A 13 10.10 -34.56 1.38
CA LEU A 13 10.70 -34.00 0.18
C LEU A 13 12.14 -33.58 0.44
N PHE A 14 13.07 -33.85 -0.48
CA PHE A 14 14.44 -33.32 -0.40
C PHE A 14 14.55 -32.04 -1.22
N ILE A 15 14.35 -30.90 -0.56
CA ILE A 15 14.15 -29.59 -1.20
C ILE A 15 14.93 -28.48 -0.48
N SER A 16 15.21 -27.38 -1.19
CA SER A 16 15.88 -26.21 -0.62
C SER A 16 14.94 -25.36 0.25
N GLY A 17 15.48 -24.40 1.01
CA GLY A 17 14.65 -23.45 1.74
C GLY A 17 13.74 -22.63 0.83
N ASN A 18 14.20 -22.23 -0.37
CA ASN A 18 13.33 -21.54 -1.34
C ASN A 18 12.16 -22.42 -1.79
N GLU A 19 12.45 -23.67 -2.16
CA GLU A 19 11.43 -24.65 -2.55
C GLU A 19 10.48 -24.94 -1.37
N ALA A 20 10.98 -24.94 -0.14
CA ALA A 20 10.22 -25.13 1.08
C ALA A 20 9.27 -23.96 1.39
N VAL A 21 9.67 -22.70 1.17
CA VAL A 21 8.79 -21.52 1.28
C VAL A 21 7.64 -21.64 0.29
N ALA A 22 7.93 -21.93 -0.98
CA ALA A 22 6.91 -22.09 -2.01
C ALA A 22 5.93 -23.23 -1.68
N ARG A 23 6.45 -24.37 -1.22
CA ARG A 23 5.63 -25.50 -0.77
C ARG A 23 4.79 -25.13 0.47
N GLY A 24 5.36 -24.40 1.41
CA GLY A 24 4.69 -23.92 2.63
C GLY A 24 3.53 -23.00 2.30
N ALA A 25 3.73 -22.06 1.37
CA ALA A 25 2.68 -21.16 0.91
C ALA A 25 1.53 -21.92 0.24
N TRP A 26 1.83 -22.83 -0.69
CA TRP A 26 0.82 -23.67 -1.32
C TRP A 26 0.05 -24.53 -0.30
N SER A 27 0.76 -25.15 0.65
CA SER A 27 0.15 -25.92 1.74
C SER A 27 -0.70 -25.07 2.68
N ALA A 28 -0.43 -23.77 2.79
CA ALA A 28 -1.24 -22.81 3.52
C ALA A 28 -2.47 -22.33 2.73
N GLY A 29 -2.69 -22.81 1.50
CA GLY A 29 -3.79 -22.34 0.67
C GLY A 29 -3.53 -20.98 0.01
N CYS A 30 -2.27 -20.54 -0.08
CA CYS A 30 -1.89 -19.41 -0.92
C CYS A 30 -2.35 -19.65 -2.37
N LYS A 31 -2.89 -18.60 -2.99
CA LYS A 31 -3.41 -18.62 -4.36
C LYS A 31 -2.56 -17.81 -5.32
N VAL A 32 -1.96 -16.71 -4.85
CA VAL A 32 -1.21 -15.77 -5.68
C VAL A 32 0.22 -15.65 -5.15
N MET A 33 1.21 -15.88 -6.01
CA MET A 33 2.61 -15.64 -5.71
C MET A 33 3.23 -14.77 -6.79
N THR A 34 3.95 -13.72 -6.39
CA THR A 34 4.61 -12.81 -7.33
C THR A 34 6.05 -12.59 -6.91
N ALA A 35 6.92 -12.33 -7.89
CA ALA A 35 8.29 -11.92 -7.62
C ALA A 35 8.85 -11.14 -8.82
N TYR A 36 9.93 -10.39 -8.60
CA TYR A 36 10.90 -10.05 -9.66
C TYR A 36 12.13 -10.96 -9.47
N PRO A 37 12.74 -11.51 -10.54
CA PRO A 37 13.81 -12.49 -10.39
C PRO A 37 15.04 -11.87 -9.76
N GLY A 38 15.55 -12.51 -8.70
CA GLY A 38 16.73 -12.06 -7.98
C GLY A 38 17.26 -13.10 -7.01
N THR A 39 18.52 -13.52 -7.19
CA THR A 39 19.23 -14.39 -6.24
C THR A 39 19.37 -13.67 -4.89
N PRO A 40 19.17 -14.35 -3.75
CA PRO A 40 18.97 -15.79 -3.58
C PRO A 40 17.49 -16.21 -3.43
N SER A 41 16.52 -15.52 -4.05
CA SER A 41 15.07 -15.78 -3.86
C SER A 41 14.35 -16.38 -5.09
N THR A 42 14.98 -16.37 -6.27
CA THR A 42 14.37 -16.72 -7.56
C THR A 42 13.64 -18.08 -7.54
N GLU A 43 14.24 -19.09 -6.92
CA GLU A 43 13.72 -20.46 -6.94
C GLU A 43 12.39 -20.63 -6.19
N ILE A 44 12.02 -19.66 -5.32
CA ILE A 44 10.71 -19.66 -4.65
C ILE A 44 9.61 -19.64 -5.71
N LEU A 45 9.68 -18.70 -6.66
CA LEU A 45 8.64 -18.55 -7.67
C LEU A 45 8.72 -19.64 -8.75
N GLU A 46 9.93 -20.04 -9.15
CA GLU A 46 10.12 -21.14 -10.11
C GLU A 46 9.56 -22.48 -9.61
N TYR A 47 9.65 -22.73 -8.30
CA TYR A 47 9.02 -23.89 -7.67
C TYR A 47 7.51 -23.71 -7.56
N ALA A 48 7.04 -22.52 -7.17
CA ALA A 48 5.61 -22.20 -7.07
C ALA A 48 4.86 -22.41 -8.39
N ALA A 49 5.47 -22.03 -9.52
CA ALA A 49 4.89 -22.18 -10.86
C ALA A 49 4.61 -23.64 -11.27
N LYS A 50 5.23 -24.62 -10.57
CA LYS A 50 5.02 -26.05 -10.81
C LYS A 50 3.94 -26.65 -9.91
N LEU A 51 3.44 -25.89 -8.92
CA LEU A 51 2.42 -26.34 -7.97
C LEU A 51 1.02 -26.16 -8.56
N PRO A 52 0.11 -27.13 -8.37
CA PRO A 52 -1.23 -27.07 -8.94
C PRO A 52 -2.07 -25.96 -8.29
N ASP A 53 -2.96 -25.35 -9.08
CA ASP A 53 -3.90 -24.30 -8.63
C ASP A 53 -3.24 -23.05 -8.02
N MET A 54 -1.96 -22.82 -8.32
CA MET A 54 -1.23 -21.60 -7.94
C MET A 54 -1.18 -20.64 -9.12
N TYR A 55 -1.57 -19.38 -8.90
CA TYR A 55 -1.23 -18.30 -9.81
C TYR A 55 0.15 -17.76 -9.43
N SER A 56 1.10 -17.85 -10.35
CA SER A 56 2.46 -17.35 -10.17
C SER A 56 2.87 -16.46 -11.34
N GLU A 57 3.44 -15.29 -11.06
CA GLU A 57 3.94 -14.39 -12.10
C GLU A 57 5.28 -13.78 -11.75
N TRP A 58 6.11 -13.61 -12.78
CA TRP A 58 7.18 -12.63 -12.73
C TRP A 58 6.57 -11.25 -12.97
N SER A 59 6.72 -10.38 -11.99
CA SER A 59 6.35 -8.98 -12.14
C SER A 59 7.54 -8.18 -12.68
N VAL A 60 7.29 -7.00 -13.23
CA VAL A 60 8.30 -6.13 -13.86
C VAL A 60 9.29 -5.50 -12.88
N ASN A 61 8.93 -5.41 -11.59
CA ASN A 61 9.78 -5.04 -10.46
C ASN A 61 9.11 -5.43 -9.12
N GLU A 62 9.82 -5.27 -8.02
CA GLU A 62 9.38 -5.68 -6.68
C GLU A 62 8.25 -4.82 -6.10
N LYS A 63 8.17 -3.53 -6.48
CA LYS A 63 7.06 -2.66 -6.09
C LYS A 63 5.75 -3.17 -6.70
N VAL A 64 5.72 -3.39 -8.02
CA VAL A 64 4.56 -3.93 -8.72
C VAL A 64 4.23 -5.33 -8.21
N SER A 65 5.24 -6.17 -7.99
CA SER A 65 5.08 -7.49 -7.37
C SER A 65 4.33 -7.43 -6.04
N LEU A 66 4.74 -6.53 -5.13
CA LEU A 66 4.06 -6.36 -3.85
C LEU A 66 2.65 -5.79 -4.02
N GLU A 67 2.44 -4.84 -4.94
CA GLU A 67 1.11 -4.27 -5.23
C GLU A 67 0.12 -5.32 -5.73
N VAL A 68 0.55 -6.26 -6.58
CA VAL A 68 -0.27 -7.41 -7.02
C VAL A 68 -0.64 -8.28 -5.83
N CYS A 69 0.31 -8.60 -4.95
CA CYS A 69 0.01 -9.36 -3.73
C CYS A 69 -0.92 -8.61 -2.77
N ILE A 70 -0.81 -7.28 -2.66
CA ILE A 70 -1.74 -6.44 -1.90
C ILE A 70 -3.15 -6.54 -2.49
N GLY A 71 -3.30 -6.36 -3.81
CA GLY A 71 -4.59 -6.48 -4.48
C GLY A 71 -5.23 -7.85 -4.30
N ALA A 72 -4.44 -8.92 -4.41
CA ALA A 72 -4.91 -10.29 -4.20
C ALA A 72 -5.33 -10.54 -2.74
N SER A 73 -4.55 -10.02 -1.79
CA SER A 73 -4.91 -10.00 -0.37
C SER A 73 -6.23 -9.29 -0.14
N LEU A 74 -6.44 -8.11 -0.72
CA LEU A 74 -7.67 -7.34 -0.55
C LEU A 74 -8.90 -8.04 -1.16
N ALA A 75 -8.72 -8.80 -2.24
CA ALA A 75 -9.75 -9.68 -2.80
C ALA A 75 -10.05 -10.91 -1.91
N GLY A 76 -9.32 -11.08 -0.81
CA GLY A 76 -9.54 -12.15 0.16
C GLY A 76 -8.77 -13.43 -0.15
N SER A 77 -7.78 -13.40 -1.05
CA SER A 77 -6.88 -14.51 -1.30
C SER A 77 -5.62 -14.40 -0.43
N ARG A 78 -5.06 -15.54 -0.02
CA ARG A 78 -3.70 -15.57 0.55
C ARG A 78 -2.69 -15.32 -0.56
N ALA A 79 -1.74 -14.41 -0.34
CA ALA A 79 -0.74 -14.01 -1.32
C ALA A 79 0.69 -13.95 -0.73
N LEU A 80 1.71 -14.29 -1.53
CA LEU A 80 3.12 -14.18 -1.15
C LEU A 80 3.94 -13.45 -2.20
N CYS A 81 4.62 -12.39 -1.78
CA CYS A 81 5.58 -11.66 -2.60
C CYS A 81 7.00 -12.08 -2.22
N ALA A 82 7.80 -12.55 -3.18
CA ALA A 82 9.18 -12.97 -2.95
C ALA A 82 10.16 -11.98 -3.59
N MET A 83 11.22 -11.64 -2.87
CA MET A 83 12.28 -10.75 -3.33
C MET A 83 13.57 -10.96 -2.54
N LYS A 84 14.67 -10.40 -3.03
CA LYS A 84 15.86 -10.18 -2.19
C LYS A 84 15.76 -8.87 -1.42
N HIS A 85 16.58 -8.68 -0.40
CA HIS A 85 16.63 -7.48 0.46
C HIS A 85 16.59 -6.14 -0.31
N VAL A 86 17.38 -5.94 -1.38
CA VAL A 86 17.34 -4.67 -2.14
C VAL A 86 16.00 -4.43 -2.82
N GLY A 87 15.27 -5.50 -3.16
CA GLY A 87 13.94 -5.42 -3.75
C GLY A 87 12.93 -4.85 -2.77
N LEU A 88 13.12 -5.08 -1.47
CA LEU A 88 12.25 -4.49 -0.46
C LEU A 88 12.44 -2.98 -0.35
N ASN A 89 13.61 -2.46 -0.73
CA ASN A 89 13.80 -1.01 -0.85
C ASN A 89 12.90 -0.43 -1.94
N VAL A 90 12.81 -1.11 -3.09
CA VAL A 90 11.94 -0.73 -4.21
C VAL A 90 10.46 -0.83 -3.81
N ALA A 91 10.09 -1.87 -3.05
CA ALA A 91 8.72 -2.12 -2.62
C ALA A 91 8.29 -1.36 -1.34
N SER A 92 9.21 -0.65 -0.69
CA SER A 92 9.02 -0.08 0.65
C SER A 92 7.84 0.88 0.74
N ASP A 93 7.61 1.71 -0.29
CA ASP A 93 6.49 2.64 -0.37
C ASP A 93 5.12 1.93 -0.25
N ALA A 94 4.96 0.81 -0.95
CA ALA A 94 3.75 -0.02 -0.84
C ALA A 94 3.64 -0.71 0.53
N LEU A 95 4.76 -1.22 1.08
CA LEU A 95 4.79 -1.83 2.41
C LEU A 95 4.34 -0.85 3.51
N MET A 96 4.82 0.39 3.47
CA MET A 96 4.55 1.41 4.49
C MET A 96 3.07 1.82 4.55
N THR A 97 2.36 1.72 3.43
CA THR A 97 0.89 1.89 3.45
C THR A 97 0.18 0.60 3.85
N GLN A 98 0.68 -0.55 3.41
CA GLN A 98 0.07 -1.85 3.69
C GLN A 98 -0.06 -2.14 5.19
N THR A 99 0.94 -1.73 5.99
CA THR A 99 0.89 -1.87 7.45
C THR A 99 -0.29 -1.10 8.09
N LEU A 100 -0.77 -0.01 7.49
CA LEU A 100 -1.90 0.77 8.01
C LEU A 100 -3.25 0.21 7.57
N ILE A 101 -3.35 -0.31 6.34
CA ILE A 101 -4.61 -0.80 5.78
C ILE A 101 -4.97 -2.22 6.24
N GLY A 102 -3.96 -3.01 6.62
CA GLY A 102 -4.11 -4.42 6.95
C GLY A 102 -4.37 -5.27 5.70
N VAL A 103 -4.87 -6.48 5.91
CA VAL A 103 -5.04 -7.50 4.86
C VAL A 103 -6.52 -7.87 4.66
N GLY A 104 -6.83 -8.55 3.55
CA GLY A 104 -8.14 -9.21 3.35
C GLY A 104 -8.03 -10.73 3.52
N GLY A 105 -7.06 -11.36 2.84
CA GLY A 105 -6.48 -12.67 3.13
C GLY A 105 -5.00 -12.54 3.47
N GLY A 106 -4.40 -13.52 4.15
CA GLY A 106 -3.03 -13.38 4.65
C GLY A 106 -2.00 -12.99 3.58
N LEU A 107 -1.09 -12.08 3.94
CA LEU A 107 -0.03 -11.56 3.08
C LEU A 107 1.35 -11.83 3.70
N VAL A 108 2.19 -12.55 2.96
CA VAL A 108 3.57 -12.85 3.36
C VAL A 108 4.54 -12.20 2.39
N ILE A 109 5.59 -11.58 2.93
CA ILE A 109 6.69 -11.01 2.14
C ILE A 109 7.94 -11.82 2.45
N ALA A 110 8.33 -12.71 1.55
CA ALA A 110 9.55 -13.50 1.68
C ALA A 110 10.74 -12.68 1.19
N VAL A 111 11.64 -12.33 2.09
CA VAL A 111 12.77 -11.45 1.81
C VAL A 111 14.06 -12.21 2.03
N ALA A 112 14.84 -12.40 0.97
CA ALA A 112 16.12 -13.09 1.05
C ALA A 112 17.28 -12.10 1.21
N ASP A 113 17.86 -12.07 2.41
CA ASP A 113 19.05 -11.30 2.74
C ASP A 113 20.30 -12.03 2.24
N ASP A 114 21.15 -11.32 1.50
CA ASP A 114 22.37 -11.90 0.91
C ASP A 114 23.56 -11.72 1.85
N VAL A 115 23.49 -12.40 2.99
CA VAL A 115 24.54 -12.38 4.01
C VAL A 115 25.86 -12.89 3.41
N GLY A 116 26.93 -12.10 3.55
CA GLY A 116 28.23 -12.37 2.95
C GLY A 116 28.35 -11.97 1.48
N LEU A 117 27.35 -11.32 0.89
CA LEU A 117 27.41 -10.68 -0.43
C LEU A 117 27.74 -11.61 -1.59
N SER A 118 27.09 -12.77 -1.66
CA SER A 118 27.36 -13.74 -2.73
C SER A 118 26.91 -13.27 -4.12
N SER A 119 25.90 -12.40 -4.19
CA SER A 119 25.21 -12.00 -5.41
C SER A 119 24.70 -10.55 -5.41
N SER A 120 25.07 -9.75 -4.41
CA SER A 120 24.51 -8.41 -4.18
C SER A 120 25.60 -7.34 -4.06
N GLN A 121 25.23 -6.11 -4.43
CA GLN A 121 26.13 -4.96 -4.41
C GLN A 121 26.38 -4.44 -2.99
N ASN A 122 25.47 -4.73 -2.06
CA ASN A 122 25.56 -4.36 -0.65
C ASN A 122 24.84 -5.39 0.23
N GLU A 123 25.24 -5.44 1.50
CA GLU A 123 24.63 -6.30 2.51
C GLU A 123 23.62 -5.45 3.28
N GLN A 124 22.41 -5.96 3.48
CA GLN A 124 21.35 -5.27 4.22
C GLN A 124 20.64 -6.26 5.12
N ASP A 125 20.06 -5.71 6.19
CA ASP A 125 19.33 -6.49 7.17
C ASP A 125 17.84 -6.13 7.15
N SER A 126 17.02 -7.07 6.67
CA SER A 126 15.59 -6.83 6.51
C SER A 126 14.81 -6.77 7.82
N ARG A 127 15.42 -7.07 8.98
CA ARG A 127 14.78 -6.90 10.29
C ARG A 127 14.48 -5.42 10.58
N PHE A 128 15.25 -4.49 10.00
CA PHE A 128 14.94 -3.06 10.09
C PHE A 128 13.59 -2.71 9.50
N TRP A 129 13.16 -3.37 8.43
CA TRP A 129 11.84 -3.16 7.83
C TRP A 129 10.72 -3.60 8.77
N GLY A 130 10.91 -4.71 9.48
CA GLY A 130 9.97 -5.16 10.53
C GLY A 130 9.70 -4.06 11.55
N ARG A 131 10.79 -3.49 12.09
CA ARG A 131 10.74 -2.39 13.05
C ARG A 131 10.14 -1.12 12.45
N PHE A 132 10.58 -0.72 11.27
CA PHE A 132 10.14 0.54 10.67
C PHE A 132 8.67 0.50 10.24
N ALA A 133 8.22 -0.62 9.68
CA ALA A 133 6.84 -0.80 9.25
C ALA A 133 5.91 -1.30 10.37
N HIS A 134 6.43 -1.63 11.57
CA HIS A 134 5.67 -2.22 12.67
C HIS A 134 4.97 -3.54 12.29
N VAL A 135 5.69 -4.43 11.58
CA VAL A 135 5.20 -5.71 11.07
C VAL A 135 6.06 -6.86 11.58
N PRO A 136 5.48 -8.03 11.91
CA PRO A 136 6.25 -9.13 12.47
C PRO A 136 7.25 -9.71 11.48
N VAL A 137 8.41 -10.15 11.98
CA VAL A 137 9.49 -10.78 11.21
C VAL A 137 9.72 -12.19 11.74
N LEU A 138 9.58 -13.19 10.86
CA LEU A 138 9.89 -14.58 11.14
C LEU A 138 11.22 -14.98 10.49
N GLU A 139 12.01 -15.80 11.19
CA GLU A 139 13.34 -16.24 10.76
C GLU A 139 13.51 -17.76 10.95
N PRO A 140 13.37 -18.55 9.88
CA PRO A 140 13.63 -19.97 9.93
C PRO A 140 15.13 -20.24 10.00
N ALA A 141 15.53 -21.33 10.66
CA ALA A 141 16.92 -21.78 10.75
C ALA A 141 17.31 -22.77 9.63
N ASP A 142 16.33 -23.46 9.05
CA ASP A 142 16.52 -24.46 8.01
C ASP A 142 15.30 -24.57 7.06
N ALA A 143 15.34 -25.54 6.14
CA ALA A 143 14.25 -25.76 5.18
C ALA A 143 12.95 -26.28 5.82
N GLN A 144 13.00 -27.04 6.92
CA GLN A 144 11.80 -27.51 7.61
C GLN A 144 11.10 -26.33 8.29
N GLU A 145 11.84 -25.49 9.00
CA GLU A 145 11.30 -24.28 9.60
C GLU A 145 10.81 -23.29 8.54
N ALA A 146 11.50 -23.15 7.39
CA ALA A 146 11.04 -22.28 6.31
C ALA A 146 9.65 -22.71 5.80
N TYR A 147 9.41 -24.01 5.64
CA TYR A 147 8.10 -24.56 5.30
C TYR A 147 7.05 -24.26 6.37
N GLU A 148 7.36 -24.50 7.65
CA GLU A 148 6.42 -24.33 8.76
C GLU A 148 6.10 -22.86 9.05
N MET A 149 7.13 -22.02 9.13
CA MET A 149 7.00 -20.60 9.39
C MET A 149 6.29 -19.88 8.25
N THR A 150 6.42 -20.32 6.99
CA THR A 150 5.60 -19.77 5.89
C THR A 150 4.11 -20.00 6.15
N ARG A 151 3.73 -21.20 6.63
CA ARG A 151 2.32 -21.51 6.96
C ARG A 151 1.83 -20.69 8.15
N ILE A 152 2.67 -20.56 9.18
CA ILE A 152 2.38 -19.76 10.38
C ILE A 152 2.29 -18.28 10.03
N ALA A 153 3.10 -17.78 9.09
CA ALA A 153 3.08 -16.38 8.64
C ALA A 153 1.72 -15.98 8.07
N PHE A 154 1.07 -16.85 7.30
CA PHE A 154 -0.30 -16.59 6.82
C PHE A 154 -1.31 -16.50 7.96
N ASP A 155 -1.26 -17.44 8.90
CA ASP A 155 -2.18 -17.47 10.04
C ASP A 155 -1.96 -16.23 10.94
N LEU A 156 -0.69 -15.84 11.16
CA LEU A 156 -0.31 -14.63 11.88
C LEU A 156 -0.76 -13.36 11.16
N SER A 157 -0.60 -13.31 9.83
CA SER A 157 -1.02 -12.18 9.01
C SER A 157 -2.52 -11.88 9.19
N GLU A 158 -3.33 -12.92 9.17
CA GLU A 158 -4.79 -12.83 9.32
C GLU A 158 -5.19 -12.51 10.77
N GLN A 159 -4.58 -13.18 11.75
CA GLN A 159 -4.86 -12.96 13.17
C GLN A 159 -4.57 -11.53 13.63
N PHE A 160 -3.50 -10.92 13.10
CA PHE A 160 -3.07 -9.58 13.47
C PHE A 160 -3.44 -8.51 12.43
N ASN A 161 -4.06 -8.91 11.31
CA ASN A 161 -4.46 -8.02 10.23
C ASN A 161 -3.30 -7.15 9.72
N THR A 162 -2.18 -7.79 9.35
CA THR A 162 -0.93 -7.13 8.91
C THR A 162 -0.13 -8.06 7.99
N PRO A 163 0.68 -7.55 7.05
CA PRO A 163 1.65 -8.40 6.38
C PRO A 163 2.68 -8.97 7.37
N VAL A 164 3.28 -10.11 7.03
CA VAL A 164 4.36 -10.75 7.79
C VAL A 164 5.59 -10.85 6.91
N ILE A 165 6.74 -10.41 7.40
CA ILE A 165 8.02 -10.61 6.73
C ILE A 165 8.54 -11.98 7.13
N LEU A 166 8.83 -12.83 6.14
CA LEU A 166 9.59 -14.07 6.31
C LEU A 166 11.00 -13.80 5.80
N ARG A 167 11.93 -13.55 6.72
CA ARG A 167 13.33 -13.27 6.39
C ARG A 167 14.06 -14.58 6.16
N MET A 168 14.61 -14.74 4.97
CA MET A 168 15.48 -15.83 4.57
C MET A 168 16.91 -15.30 4.44
N THR A 169 17.91 -16.17 4.53
CA THR A 169 19.30 -15.81 4.16
C THR A 169 19.85 -16.79 3.13
N THR A 170 20.89 -16.38 2.40
CA THR A 170 21.51 -17.18 1.31
C THR A 170 21.73 -18.64 1.69
N ARG A 171 22.16 -18.90 2.93
CA ARG A 171 22.38 -20.27 3.44
C ARG A 171 21.10 -21.09 3.39
N ILE A 172 19.99 -20.58 3.92
CA ILE A 172 18.71 -21.31 3.97
C ILE A 172 18.13 -21.44 2.56
N CYS A 173 18.21 -20.37 1.75
CA CYS A 173 17.67 -20.35 0.39
C CYS A 173 18.14 -21.53 -0.47
N HIS A 174 19.44 -21.85 -0.42
CA HIS A 174 20.07 -22.81 -1.32
C HIS A 174 20.42 -24.17 -0.70
N VAL A 175 20.48 -24.30 0.63
CA VAL A 175 20.71 -25.60 1.28
C VAL A 175 19.48 -26.48 1.15
N LYS A 176 19.67 -27.73 0.71
CA LYS A 176 18.63 -28.75 0.64
C LYS A 176 18.58 -29.59 1.90
N GLY A 177 17.37 -29.86 2.38
CA GLY A 177 17.11 -30.72 3.52
C GLY A 177 15.86 -31.56 3.28
N VAL A 178 15.62 -32.53 4.17
CA VAL A 178 14.38 -33.32 4.15
C VAL A 178 13.28 -32.53 4.85
N VAL A 179 12.26 -32.12 4.10
CA VAL A 179 11.08 -31.41 4.60
C VAL A 179 9.89 -32.36 4.67
N THR A 180 9.31 -32.50 5.84
CA THR A 180 8.06 -33.26 6.07
C THR A 180 6.87 -32.34 5.86
N THR A 181 6.08 -32.61 4.84
CA THR A 181 4.94 -31.77 4.47
C THR A 181 3.65 -32.21 5.14
N ALA A 182 2.82 -31.24 5.46
CA ALA A 182 1.46 -31.43 5.96
C ALA A 182 0.45 -31.40 4.81
N GLN A 183 -0.75 -31.91 5.05
CA GLN A 183 -1.85 -31.77 4.09
C GLN A 183 -2.12 -30.28 3.80
N ARG A 184 -2.36 -29.97 2.52
CA ARG A 184 -2.79 -28.64 2.10
C ARG A 184 -4.08 -28.27 2.83
N ARG A 185 -4.08 -27.09 3.47
CA ARG A 185 -5.31 -26.47 4.00
C ARG A 185 -5.91 -25.60 2.90
N PRO A 186 -7.06 -25.96 2.32
CA PRO A 186 -7.71 -25.06 1.38
C PRO A 186 -8.07 -23.76 2.12
N HIS A 187 -7.76 -22.63 1.50
CA HIS A 187 -8.18 -21.33 2.00
C HIS A 187 -9.34 -20.84 1.13
N ASN A 188 -10.52 -20.71 1.72
CA ASN A 188 -11.65 -20.05 1.09
C ASN A 188 -12.16 -19.01 2.07
N SER A 189 -11.78 -17.74 1.87
CA SER A 189 -12.24 -16.65 2.73
C SER A 189 -13.76 -16.52 2.67
N GLY A 190 -14.40 -16.88 1.54
CA GLY A 190 -15.84 -16.74 1.33
C GLY A 190 -16.33 -15.30 1.38
N ILE A 191 -15.43 -14.32 1.42
CA ILE A 191 -15.72 -12.91 1.73
C ILE A 191 -15.46 -11.99 0.51
N GLY A 192 -14.59 -12.34 -0.43
CA GLY A 192 -14.26 -11.50 -1.60
C GLY A 192 -13.75 -10.09 -1.22
N PHE A 193 -13.62 -9.20 -2.20
CA PHE A 193 -13.26 -7.79 -1.93
C PHE A 193 -14.34 -7.05 -1.12
N GLN A 194 -13.94 -6.47 0.01
CA GLN A 194 -14.81 -5.68 0.89
C GLN A 194 -14.45 -4.20 0.85
N LYS A 195 -15.42 -3.36 0.45
CA LYS A 195 -15.26 -1.91 0.39
C LYS A 195 -15.23 -1.31 1.80
N ASP A 196 -14.13 -0.67 2.13
CA ASP A 196 -13.97 0.15 3.34
C ASP A 196 -13.08 1.36 3.00
N PRO A 197 -13.61 2.41 2.36
CA PRO A 197 -12.80 3.54 1.93
C PRO A 197 -12.10 4.27 3.08
N ALA A 198 -12.69 4.27 4.29
CA ALA A 198 -12.07 4.85 5.48
C ALA A 198 -10.80 4.11 5.91
N ARG A 199 -10.71 2.81 5.61
CA ARG A 199 -9.51 1.99 5.80
C ARG A 199 -8.60 2.00 4.57
N LEU A 200 -9.16 1.88 3.37
CA LEU A 200 -8.44 1.47 2.15
C LEU A 200 -8.03 2.63 1.23
N VAL A 201 -8.64 3.81 1.38
CA VAL A 201 -8.21 5.02 0.67
C VAL A 201 -7.29 5.81 1.61
N MET A 202 -5.98 5.65 1.46
CA MET A 202 -5.01 6.18 2.44
C MET A 202 -4.69 7.67 2.24
N ILE A 203 -5.69 8.51 2.46
CA ILE A 203 -5.51 9.98 2.57
C ILE A 203 -5.13 10.37 4.02
N PRO A 204 -4.52 11.54 4.24
CA PRO A 204 -4.05 11.95 5.58
C PRO A 204 -5.11 11.86 6.69
N THR A 205 -6.35 12.23 6.39
CA THR A 205 -7.48 12.14 7.33
C THR A 205 -7.73 10.70 7.77
N ASN A 206 -7.67 9.74 6.84
CA ASN A 206 -7.87 8.32 7.13
C ASN A 206 -6.65 7.75 7.87
N ALA A 207 -5.43 8.05 7.40
CA ALA A 207 -4.18 7.59 8.00
C ALA A 207 -4.07 7.92 9.49
N LYS A 208 -4.48 9.14 9.88
CA LYS A 208 -4.48 9.60 11.28
C LYS A 208 -5.25 8.66 12.21
N HIS A 209 -6.32 8.03 11.73
CA HIS A 209 -7.12 7.08 12.51
C HIS A 209 -6.52 5.67 12.54
N ARG A 210 -5.63 5.33 11.60
CA ARG A 210 -5.00 3.99 11.49
C ARG A 210 -3.73 3.86 12.33
N ILE A 211 -2.98 4.93 12.53
CA ILE A 211 -1.72 4.92 13.29
C ILE A 211 -1.91 4.38 14.73
N PRO A 212 -2.92 4.81 15.52
CA PRO A 212 -3.13 4.23 16.85
C PRO A 212 -3.44 2.72 16.81
N LEU A 213 -4.14 2.24 15.77
CA LEU A 213 -4.46 0.82 15.60
C LEU A 213 -3.21 0.00 15.27
N MET A 214 -2.26 0.58 14.53
CA MET A 214 -0.95 -0.03 14.25
C MET A 214 -0.17 -0.27 15.55
N TYR A 215 -0.09 0.74 16.44
CA TYR A 215 0.59 0.58 17.74
C TYR A 215 -0.13 -0.41 18.67
N GLN A 216 -1.47 -0.42 18.66
CA GLN A 216 -2.24 -1.43 19.41
C GLN A 216 -1.97 -2.84 18.89
N ARG A 217 -1.86 -3.02 17.56
CA ARG A 217 -1.48 -4.29 16.94
C ARG A 217 -0.07 -4.69 17.34
N GLU A 218 0.90 -3.79 17.27
CA GLU A 218 2.28 -4.04 17.69
C GLU A 218 2.35 -4.50 19.16
N ALA A 219 1.62 -3.85 20.07
CA ALA A 219 1.54 -4.27 21.46
C ALA A 219 0.91 -5.67 21.64
N ARG A 220 -0.01 -6.08 20.75
CA ARG A 220 -0.53 -7.46 20.71
C ARG A 220 0.52 -8.43 20.15
N LEU A 221 1.24 -8.06 19.10
CA LEU A 221 2.33 -8.85 18.53
C LEU A 221 3.48 -9.05 19.52
N GLN A 222 3.81 -8.02 20.31
CA GLN A 222 4.79 -8.13 21.39
C GLN A 222 4.39 -9.24 22.37
N ARG A 223 3.15 -9.22 22.86
CA ARG A 223 2.65 -10.27 23.78
C ARG A 223 2.70 -11.66 23.14
N TYR A 224 2.29 -11.76 21.88
CA TYR A 224 2.39 -13.01 21.13
C TYR A 224 3.84 -13.50 21.03
N SER A 225 4.79 -12.62 20.72
CA SER A 225 6.21 -12.98 20.62
C SER A 225 6.77 -13.54 21.94
N GLU A 226 6.40 -12.95 23.09
CA GLU A 226 6.82 -13.44 24.41
C GLU A 226 6.32 -14.87 24.69
N GLU A 227 5.08 -15.16 24.28
CA GLU A 227 4.39 -16.42 24.60
C GLU A 227 4.57 -17.50 23.52
N SER A 228 5.01 -17.13 22.32
CA SER A 228 5.08 -18.01 21.16
C SER A 228 6.10 -19.13 21.30
N ASP A 229 5.71 -20.33 20.87
CA ASP A 229 6.58 -21.51 20.76
C ASP A 229 7.59 -21.39 19.61
N LEU A 230 7.45 -20.39 18.73
CA LEU A 230 8.47 -20.04 17.73
C LEU A 230 9.79 -19.62 18.40
N ASN A 231 9.70 -19.09 19.62
CA ASN A 231 10.83 -18.65 20.43
C ASN A 231 11.06 -19.67 21.54
N PHE A 232 12.08 -20.50 21.43
CA PHE A 232 12.29 -21.63 22.34
C PHE A 232 13.74 -21.72 22.83
N VAL A 233 13.90 -22.31 24.01
CA VAL A 233 15.21 -22.58 24.60
C VAL A 233 15.60 -24.02 24.26
N GLN A 234 16.73 -24.17 23.58
CA GLN A 234 17.50 -25.40 23.55
C GLN A 234 18.33 -25.47 24.82
N ASP A 235 18.05 -26.45 25.68
CA ASP A 235 18.78 -26.62 26.95
C ASP A 235 20.22 -27.08 26.69
N GLY A 236 21.11 -26.75 27.63
CA GLY A 236 22.54 -27.05 27.56
C GLY A 236 23.12 -27.29 28.95
N SER A 237 24.06 -28.24 29.04
CA SER A 237 24.69 -28.63 30.30
C SER A 237 25.66 -27.57 30.85
N ASP A 238 26.22 -26.71 30.00
CA ASP A 238 27.19 -25.69 30.39
C ASP A 238 26.57 -24.29 30.40
N LYS A 239 26.18 -23.81 31.58
CA LYS A 239 25.50 -22.52 31.76
C LYS A 239 26.44 -21.31 31.89
N ARG A 240 27.75 -21.48 31.67
CA ARG A 240 28.72 -20.36 31.72
C ARG A 240 28.48 -19.32 30.63
N VAL A 241 28.00 -19.75 29.47
CA VAL A 241 27.65 -18.87 28.35
C VAL A 241 26.36 -19.35 27.70
N GLY A 242 25.35 -18.49 27.63
CA GLY A 242 24.12 -18.71 26.87
C GLY A 242 24.04 -17.81 25.64
N PHE A 243 23.42 -18.32 24.58
CA PHE A 243 23.29 -17.59 23.32
C PHE A 243 21.84 -17.20 23.03
N VAL A 244 21.61 -15.98 22.54
CA VAL A 244 20.35 -15.57 21.89
C VAL A 244 20.62 -15.43 20.41
N THR A 245 19.83 -16.08 19.57
CA THR A 245 20.08 -16.13 18.13
C THR A 245 18.81 -16.27 17.31
N SER A 246 18.88 -16.01 16.00
CA SER A 246 17.82 -16.28 15.03
C SER A 246 18.41 -16.88 13.76
N GLY A 247 17.56 -17.47 12.93
CA GLY A 247 17.97 -17.93 11.61
C GLY A 247 19.04 -19.04 11.63
N PRO A 248 19.92 -19.11 10.61
CA PRO A 248 20.86 -20.21 10.45
C PRO A 248 22.00 -20.22 11.48
N VAL A 249 22.26 -19.11 12.17
CA VAL A 249 23.24 -19.04 13.26
C VAL A 249 22.92 -20.02 14.37
N PHE A 250 21.64 -20.34 14.59
CA PHE A 250 21.22 -21.40 15.50
C PHE A 250 21.90 -22.75 15.18
N MET A 251 21.90 -23.15 13.92
CA MET A 251 22.52 -24.42 13.49
C MET A 251 24.04 -24.38 13.67
N HIS A 252 24.67 -23.23 13.41
CA HIS A 252 26.11 -23.05 13.63
C HIS A 252 26.51 -23.13 15.11
N LEU A 253 25.66 -22.62 16.01
CA LEU A 253 25.89 -22.75 17.45
C LEU A 253 25.71 -24.18 17.94
N LEU A 254 24.71 -24.91 17.43
CA LEU A 254 24.54 -26.34 17.74
C LEU A 254 25.76 -27.17 17.32
N GLU A 255 26.35 -26.85 16.17
CA GLU A 255 27.55 -27.54 15.69
C GLU A 255 28.81 -27.16 16.49
N SER A 256 28.94 -25.88 16.87
CA SER A 256 30.17 -25.35 17.48
C SER A 256 30.23 -25.50 19.01
N ARG A 257 29.06 -25.45 19.67
CA ARG A 257 28.88 -25.38 21.14
C ARG A 257 27.60 -26.13 21.58
N PRO A 258 27.44 -27.43 21.26
CA PRO A 258 26.23 -28.19 21.58
C PRO A 258 25.90 -28.27 23.09
N GLU A 259 26.89 -28.06 23.96
CA GLU A 259 26.74 -28.05 25.41
C GLU A 259 26.18 -26.74 25.98
N ALA A 260 26.18 -25.65 25.21
CA ALA A 260 25.73 -24.34 25.65
C ALA A 260 24.21 -24.18 25.48
N PRO A 261 23.49 -23.56 26.43
CA PRO A 261 22.08 -23.26 26.27
C PRO A 261 21.89 -22.16 25.22
N ILE A 262 20.87 -22.29 24.37
CA ILE A 262 20.57 -21.37 23.26
C ILE A 262 19.09 -21.01 23.26
N LEU A 263 18.77 -19.72 23.36
CA LEU A 263 17.44 -19.19 23.07
C LEU A 263 17.37 -18.85 21.57
N LYS A 264 16.66 -19.68 20.81
CA LYS A 264 16.40 -19.46 19.40
C LYS A 264 15.12 -18.66 19.21
N LEU A 265 15.22 -17.55 18.47
CA LEU A 265 14.10 -16.70 18.09
C LEU A 265 13.65 -17.07 16.68
N GLY A 266 12.47 -17.69 16.57
CA GLY A 266 11.77 -17.85 15.29
C GLY A 266 11.01 -16.59 14.88
N MET A 267 10.76 -15.68 15.83
CA MET A 267 10.18 -14.36 15.60
C MET A 267 11.12 -13.29 16.18
N SER A 268 11.86 -12.62 15.31
CA SER A 268 12.88 -11.64 15.70
C SER A 268 12.34 -10.23 15.88
N TYR A 269 11.15 -9.95 15.35
CA TYR A 269 10.43 -8.72 15.67
C TYR A 269 8.91 -8.96 15.78
N PRO A 270 8.23 -8.39 16.81
CA PRO A 270 8.84 -7.73 17.97
C PRO A 270 9.69 -8.68 18.85
N VAL A 271 10.75 -8.15 19.45
CA VAL A 271 11.74 -8.92 20.22
C VAL A 271 11.13 -9.37 21.57
N PRO A 272 11.18 -10.66 21.95
CA PRO A 272 10.57 -11.16 23.19
C PRO A 272 11.47 -10.89 24.42
N ILE A 273 11.50 -9.64 24.86
CA ILE A 273 12.37 -9.15 25.93
C ILE A 273 12.14 -9.85 27.27
N LYS A 274 10.91 -10.25 27.62
CA LYS A 274 10.66 -10.97 28.87
C LYS A 274 11.27 -12.37 28.82
N LYS A 275 11.01 -13.12 27.76
CA LYS A 275 11.58 -14.46 27.55
C LYS A 275 13.11 -14.41 27.51
N ILE A 276 13.69 -13.40 26.87
CA ILE A 276 15.17 -13.19 26.86
C ILE A 276 15.69 -12.89 28.26
N ARG A 277 14.99 -12.08 29.06
CA ARG A 277 15.40 -11.79 30.44
C ARG A 277 15.37 -13.04 31.33
N GLU A 278 14.34 -13.86 31.18
CA GLU A 278 14.21 -15.13 31.90
C GLU A 278 15.33 -16.11 31.53
N PHE A 279 15.68 -16.19 30.24
CA PHE A 279 16.82 -16.98 29.78
C PHE A 279 18.16 -16.43 30.30
N ALA A 280 18.35 -15.11 30.26
CA ALA A 280 19.57 -14.46 30.74
C ALA A 280 19.85 -14.73 32.22
N ALA A 281 18.80 -14.87 33.04
CA ALA A 281 18.93 -15.22 34.46
C ALA A 281 19.40 -16.66 34.71
N GLN A 282 19.39 -17.53 33.69
CA GLN A 282 19.79 -18.94 33.81
C GLN A 282 21.25 -19.18 33.43
N VAL A 283 21.97 -18.16 32.95
CA VAL A 283 23.34 -18.28 32.45
C VAL A 283 24.26 -17.23 33.08
N GLU A 284 25.55 -17.53 33.20
CA GLU A 284 26.50 -16.56 33.78
C GLU A 284 26.80 -15.39 32.83
N ARG A 285 26.81 -15.65 31.51
CA ARG A 285 27.03 -14.63 30.46
C ARG A 285 26.08 -14.85 29.30
N LEU A 286 25.43 -13.78 28.86
CA LEU A 286 24.57 -13.78 27.67
C LEU A 286 25.34 -13.24 26.46
N VAL A 287 25.32 -13.98 25.35
CA VAL A 287 25.88 -13.55 24.06
C VAL A 287 24.76 -13.49 23.03
N VAL A 288 24.65 -12.36 22.32
CA VAL A 288 23.74 -12.23 21.19
C VAL A 288 24.50 -12.60 19.92
N ALA A 289 24.07 -13.67 19.25
CA ALA A 289 24.66 -14.17 18.03
C ALA A 289 23.69 -13.91 16.87
N GLU A 290 23.88 -12.78 16.19
CA GLU A 290 23.06 -12.35 15.06
C GLU A 290 23.93 -11.96 13.86
N GLU A 291 23.37 -12.08 12.65
CA GLU A 291 24.07 -11.77 11.39
C GLU A 291 23.90 -10.29 11.02
N VAL A 292 24.90 -9.73 10.33
CA VAL A 292 24.90 -8.38 9.73
C VAL A 292 24.87 -7.23 10.76
N GLU A 293 23.71 -6.90 11.32
CA GLU A 293 23.49 -5.70 12.14
C GLU A 293 23.13 -6.05 13.60
N PRO A 294 23.58 -5.27 14.61
CA PRO A 294 23.34 -5.54 16.03
C PRO A 294 21.95 -5.06 16.48
N ILE A 295 20.90 -5.59 15.85
CA ILE A 295 19.50 -5.19 16.09
C ILE A 295 19.00 -5.81 17.38
N LEU A 296 19.10 -7.13 17.52
CA LEU A 296 18.71 -7.83 18.75
C LEU A 296 19.57 -7.39 19.93
N GLU A 297 20.88 -7.26 19.73
CA GLU A 297 21.84 -6.78 20.71
C GLU A 297 21.45 -5.37 21.20
N GLY A 298 21.10 -4.48 20.27
CA GLY A 298 20.63 -3.13 20.56
C GLY A 298 19.37 -3.11 21.43
N GLU A 299 18.35 -3.90 21.08
CA GLU A 299 17.09 -3.98 21.82
C GLU A 299 17.25 -4.62 23.20
N ILE A 300 18.02 -5.71 23.30
CA ILE A 300 18.29 -6.44 24.55
C ILE A 300 18.97 -5.52 25.57
N LYS A 301 19.97 -4.76 25.13
CA LYS A 301 20.66 -3.78 26.00
C LYS A 301 19.79 -2.61 26.37
N ALA A 302 19.00 -2.08 25.43
CA ALA A 302 18.07 -1.01 25.71
C ALA A 302 17.06 -1.41 26.80
N ALA A 303 16.73 -2.71 26.89
CA ALA A 303 15.89 -3.28 27.94
C ALA A 303 16.61 -3.55 29.29
N GLY A 304 17.87 -3.11 29.43
CA GLY A 304 18.66 -3.25 30.66
C GLY A 304 19.25 -4.63 30.90
N ILE A 305 19.25 -5.51 29.90
CA ILE A 305 19.86 -6.84 30.00
C ILE A 305 21.35 -6.70 29.67
N GLN A 306 22.22 -7.21 30.55
CA GLN A 306 23.66 -7.14 30.35
C GLN A 306 24.06 -8.00 29.13
N ALA A 307 24.58 -7.31 28.12
CA ALA A 307 25.14 -7.85 26.88
C ALA A 307 26.24 -6.87 26.39
N LEU A 308 27.12 -7.26 25.47
CA LEU A 308 28.34 -6.51 25.06
C LEU A 308 28.16 -5.71 23.74
N GLY A 309 28.75 -4.50 23.48
CA GLY A 309 28.64 -3.72 22.16
C GLY A 309 28.66 -2.14 22.11
N LYS A 310 27.55 -1.37 21.89
CA LYS A 310 27.47 0.12 21.63
C LYS A 310 28.21 1.14 22.56
N GLU A 311 29.02 0.67 23.47
CA GLU A 311 29.28 1.18 24.81
C GLU A 311 29.95 2.57 24.98
N ILE A 312 30.02 3.47 23.98
CA ILE A 312 30.58 4.82 24.17
C ILE A 312 30.05 6.00 23.31
N LEU A 313 29.11 5.83 22.38
CA LEU A 313 28.53 6.96 21.61
C LEU A 313 27.03 6.79 21.34
N PRO A 314 26.24 7.90 21.37
CA PRO A 314 24.83 7.84 20.99
C PRO A 314 24.71 7.54 19.50
N ARG A 315 23.85 6.58 19.14
CA ARG A 315 23.75 6.08 17.75
C ARG A 315 22.54 6.68 16.99
N ILE A 316 21.91 7.76 17.49
CA ILE A 316 20.78 8.44 16.82
C ILE A 316 20.73 9.95 17.17
N GLY A 317 20.52 10.80 16.15
CA GLY A 317 20.49 12.28 16.19
C GLY A 317 21.64 12.93 15.40
N GLU A 318 21.48 14.16 14.89
CA GLU A 318 22.65 14.94 14.45
C GLU A 318 23.52 15.21 15.69
N LEU A 319 24.84 15.01 15.57
CA LEU A 319 25.80 15.30 16.64
C LEU A 319 26.02 16.82 16.79
N ALA A 320 24.95 17.55 17.09
CA ALA A 320 24.98 18.99 17.31
C ALA A 320 25.75 19.33 18.62
N PRO A 321 26.31 20.55 18.75
CA PRO A 321 27.09 20.95 19.92
C PRO A 321 26.37 20.77 21.28
N GLN A 322 25.03 20.79 21.29
CA GLN A 322 24.24 20.59 22.51
C GLN A 322 24.17 19.10 22.94
N ALA A 323 24.36 18.15 22.02
CA ALA A 323 24.37 16.71 22.32
C ALA A 323 25.78 16.17 22.64
N LEU A 324 26.85 16.78 22.09
CA LEU A 324 28.24 16.35 22.28
C LEU A 324 28.88 16.85 23.60
N ARG A 325 28.59 18.08 24.04
CA ARG A 325 29.25 18.72 25.19
C ARG A 325 29.02 18.00 26.54
N PRO A 326 27.80 17.56 26.89
CA PRO A 326 27.57 16.85 28.16
C PRO A 326 28.16 15.42 28.15
N ALA A 327 28.18 14.77 26.99
CA ALA A 327 28.69 13.41 26.82
C ALA A 327 30.22 13.35 26.91
N ILE A 328 30.93 14.35 26.37
CA ILE A 328 32.40 14.46 26.43
C ILE A 328 32.89 14.94 27.80
N ALA A 329 32.23 15.92 28.43
CA ALA A 329 32.58 16.42 29.77
C ALA A 329 32.47 15.33 30.85
N LYS A 330 31.44 14.47 30.76
CA LYS A 330 31.24 13.33 31.67
C LYS A 330 32.28 12.22 31.47
N LEU A 331 32.90 12.14 30.30
CA LEU A 331 33.93 11.15 29.93
C LEU A 331 35.34 11.58 30.36
N LEU A 332 35.61 12.90 30.39
CA LEU A 332 36.91 13.48 30.81
C LEU A 332 36.99 13.81 32.30
N GLY A 333 35.90 13.64 33.06
CA GLY A 333 35.86 13.89 34.51
C GLY A 333 35.81 15.38 34.89
N GLU A 334 35.44 16.26 33.97
CA GLU A 334 35.39 17.70 34.21
C GLU A 334 34.00 18.14 34.67
N GLN A 335 33.93 18.87 35.79
CA GLN A 335 32.67 19.37 36.33
C GLN A 335 32.20 20.60 35.56
N THR A 336 30.98 20.53 35.01
CA THR A 336 30.33 21.67 34.38
C THR A 336 29.83 22.65 35.44
N VAL A 337 30.32 23.88 35.37
CA VAL A 337 29.91 25.03 36.19
C VAL A 337 28.54 25.50 35.70
N GLU A 338 27.55 25.49 36.59
CA GLU A 338 26.29 26.21 36.41
C GLU A 338 26.55 27.71 36.55
N GLU A 339 26.13 28.50 35.56
CA GLU A 339 25.87 29.92 35.78
C GLU A 339 24.41 30.24 35.51
N THR A 340 23.74 30.48 36.64
CA THR A 340 22.42 31.08 36.79
C THR A 340 22.46 32.58 36.52
N ALA A 341 21.54 33.08 35.68
CA ALA A 341 20.91 34.38 35.88
C ALA A 341 19.52 34.42 35.23
N THR A 342 18.54 34.01 36.04
CA THR A 342 17.28 34.73 36.29
C THR A 342 16.59 35.44 35.11
N ARG A 343 15.47 34.85 34.67
CA ARG A 343 14.12 35.41 34.89
C ARG A 343 13.05 34.34 34.69
N SER A 344 12.17 34.25 35.68
CA SER A 344 10.93 33.49 35.63
C SER A 344 10.05 33.95 34.46
N LEU A 345 9.54 33.00 33.68
CA LEU A 345 8.25 33.11 32.99
C LEU A 345 7.32 32.02 33.56
N ALA A 346 7.07 32.10 34.86
CA ALA A 346 5.69 31.94 35.31
C ALA A 346 4.91 33.13 34.74
N ASP A 347 3.74 32.86 34.17
CA ASP A 347 2.90 33.78 33.38
C ASP A 347 3.27 33.88 31.89
N VAL A 348 3.42 32.75 31.22
CA VAL A 348 2.73 32.64 29.92
C VAL A 348 1.29 32.28 30.29
N PRO A 349 0.30 33.19 30.13
CA PRO A 349 -1.08 32.78 30.31
C PRO A 349 -1.26 31.56 29.43
N ALA A 350 -1.83 30.49 29.98
CA ALA A 350 -2.40 29.46 29.14
C ALA A 350 -3.14 30.21 28.06
N VAL A 351 -2.71 30.08 26.80
CA VAL A 351 -3.61 30.37 25.71
C VAL A 351 -4.69 29.32 25.94
N LYS A 352 -5.68 29.67 26.76
CA LYS A 352 -7.05 29.33 26.52
C LYS A 352 -7.19 29.76 25.08
N VAL A 353 -6.98 28.80 24.19
CA VAL A 353 -7.75 28.74 22.97
C VAL A 353 -9.15 28.84 23.53
N SER A 354 -9.68 30.07 23.52
CA SER A 354 -11.09 30.31 23.71
C SER A 354 -11.74 29.21 22.89
N PRO A 355 -12.67 28.40 23.43
CA PRO A 355 -13.50 27.62 22.53
C PRO A 355 -13.94 28.61 21.44
N PRO A 356 -13.81 28.25 20.15
CA PRO A 356 -14.26 29.14 19.09
C PRO A 356 -15.64 29.64 19.54
N PRO A 357 -15.91 30.96 19.42
CA PRO A 357 -17.16 31.53 19.91
C PRO A 357 -18.29 30.56 19.55
N PRO A 358 -19.16 30.16 20.49
CA PRO A 358 -20.24 29.24 20.18
C PRO A 358 -21.05 29.87 19.03
N GLY A 359 -20.85 29.37 17.81
CA GLY A 359 -21.33 30.06 16.61
C GLY A 359 -20.37 30.11 15.42
N SER A 360 -19.08 29.80 15.54
CA SER A 360 -18.22 29.56 14.36
C SER A 360 -17.60 28.17 14.38
N SER A 361 -18.44 27.16 14.14
CA SER A 361 -17.95 25.98 13.44
C SER A 361 -17.36 26.49 12.13
N LEU A 362 -16.04 26.68 12.06
CA LEU A 362 -15.36 26.78 10.78
C LEU A 362 -15.76 25.53 10.04
N PHE A 363 -16.68 25.68 9.08
CA PHE A 363 -17.18 24.57 8.31
C PHE A 363 -15.94 23.84 7.78
N PRO A 364 -15.75 22.55 8.12
CA PRO A 364 -14.64 21.80 7.56
C PRO A 364 -14.74 21.98 6.05
N ARG A 365 -13.68 22.49 5.43
CA ARG A 365 -13.56 22.57 3.97
C ARG A 365 -12.88 21.28 3.53
N PRO A 366 -13.64 20.20 3.26
CA PRO A 366 -13.04 19.00 2.71
C PRO A 366 -12.37 19.36 1.39
N PRO A 367 -11.25 18.70 1.05
CA PRO A 367 -10.69 18.81 -0.29
C PRO A 367 -11.77 18.48 -1.33
N THR A 368 -12.00 19.39 -2.27
CA THR A 368 -13.00 19.26 -3.33
C THR A 368 -12.33 19.52 -4.68
N MET A 369 -12.86 18.89 -5.73
CA MET A 369 -12.36 19.15 -7.10
C MET A 369 -12.68 20.59 -7.52
N CYS A 370 -11.84 21.17 -8.36
CA CYS A 370 -12.04 22.52 -8.90
C CYS A 370 -13.37 22.61 -9.70
N VAL A 371 -13.90 23.83 -9.80
CA VAL A 371 -14.99 24.12 -10.75
C VAL A 371 -14.54 23.71 -12.14
N ALA A 372 -15.42 22.96 -12.84
CA ALA A 372 -15.16 22.40 -14.16
C ALA A 372 -13.94 21.48 -14.27
N CYS A 373 -13.45 20.90 -13.17
CA CYS A 373 -12.36 19.92 -13.25
C CYS A 373 -12.70 18.77 -14.24
N PRO A 374 -11.78 18.37 -15.13
CA PRO A 374 -12.04 17.30 -16.10
C PRO A 374 -12.34 15.95 -15.42
N HIS A 375 -11.94 15.75 -14.17
CA HIS A 375 -12.23 14.52 -13.42
C HIS A 375 -13.70 14.42 -12.94
N LEU A 376 -14.49 15.51 -12.95
CA LEU A 376 -15.90 15.49 -12.50
C LEU A 376 -16.74 14.51 -13.32
N GLY A 377 -16.58 14.54 -14.66
CA GLY A 377 -17.31 13.67 -15.57
C GLY A 377 -16.95 12.18 -15.39
N ILE A 378 -15.68 11.91 -15.08
CA ILE A 378 -15.16 10.56 -14.80
C ILE A 378 -15.86 9.95 -13.59
N TYR A 379 -15.87 10.65 -12.47
CA TYR A 379 -16.46 10.12 -11.25
C TYR A 379 -17.99 10.09 -11.29
N TYR A 380 -18.61 11.03 -12.00
CA TYR A 380 -20.03 10.91 -12.35
C TYR A 380 -20.31 9.58 -13.08
N CYS A 381 -19.56 9.27 -14.14
CA CYS A 381 -19.75 8.03 -14.91
C CYS A 381 -19.45 6.77 -14.09
N LEU A 382 -18.34 6.75 -13.35
CA LEU A 382 -17.96 5.63 -12.47
C LEU A 382 -19.03 5.37 -11.42
N SER A 383 -19.64 6.40 -10.84
CA SER A 383 -20.71 6.24 -9.84
C SER A 383 -21.93 5.46 -10.38
N LYS A 384 -22.14 5.46 -11.70
CA LYS A 384 -23.26 4.76 -12.35
C LYS A 384 -22.94 3.30 -12.72
N ILE A 385 -21.67 2.88 -12.71
CA ILE A 385 -21.27 1.49 -12.94
C ILE A 385 -21.52 0.66 -11.66
N ARG A 386 -22.14 -0.51 -11.80
CA ARG A 386 -22.46 -1.44 -10.69
C ARG A 386 -21.48 -2.63 -10.68
N ASN A 387 -21.40 -3.32 -9.54
CA ASN A 387 -20.55 -4.51 -9.33
C ASN A 387 -19.08 -4.31 -9.77
N LYS A 388 -18.41 -3.36 -9.12
CA LYS A 388 -17.04 -2.96 -9.46
C LYS A 388 -16.17 -2.76 -8.22
N ALA A 389 -14.87 -3.00 -8.38
CA ALA A 389 -13.81 -2.56 -7.50
C ALA A 389 -12.94 -1.53 -8.24
N ILE A 390 -12.68 -0.40 -7.60
CA ILE A 390 -11.86 0.67 -8.18
C ILE A 390 -10.61 0.89 -7.35
N SER A 391 -9.47 0.53 -7.95
CA SER A 391 -8.15 0.85 -7.45
C SER A 391 -7.73 2.24 -7.92
N GLY A 392 -7.74 3.21 -7.01
CA GLY A 392 -7.33 4.58 -7.28
C GLY A 392 -5.88 4.84 -6.92
N ASP A 393 -5.31 5.88 -7.54
CA ASP A 393 -3.95 6.34 -7.26
C ASP A 393 -3.94 7.67 -6.48
N ILE A 394 -2.76 8.18 -6.14
CA ILE A 394 -2.59 9.46 -5.41
C ILE A 394 -2.56 10.63 -6.40
N GLY A 395 -3.55 11.53 -6.30
CA GLY A 395 -3.69 12.70 -7.17
C GLY A 395 -4.99 13.45 -6.92
N CYS A 396 -5.30 14.46 -7.74
CA CYS A 396 -6.61 15.15 -7.70
C CYS A 396 -7.77 14.18 -7.86
N TYR A 397 -7.52 13.08 -8.57
CA TYR A 397 -8.50 12.02 -8.77
C TYR A 397 -8.72 11.18 -7.50
N THR A 398 -7.85 11.17 -6.49
CA THR A 398 -8.17 10.55 -5.17
C THR A 398 -9.43 11.16 -4.52
N LEU A 399 -9.75 12.42 -4.86
CA LEU A 399 -10.94 13.12 -4.36
C LEU A 399 -12.26 12.47 -4.81
N GLY A 400 -12.23 11.60 -5.82
CA GLY A 400 -13.39 10.77 -6.22
C GLY A 400 -13.87 9.78 -5.16
N ALA A 401 -13.06 9.54 -4.11
CA ALA A 401 -13.47 8.79 -2.93
C ALA A 401 -14.55 9.51 -2.09
N GLY A 402 -14.64 10.84 -2.20
CA GLY A 402 -15.58 11.66 -1.42
C GLY A 402 -16.97 11.77 -2.05
N HIS A 403 -17.87 12.42 -1.30
CA HIS A 403 -19.19 12.82 -1.80
C HIS A 403 -19.05 13.79 -2.99
N PRO A 404 -19.86 13.66 -4.06
CA PRO A 404 -21.05 12.80 -4.19
C PRO A 404 -20.80 11.39 -4.72
N TRP A 405 -19.60 11.07 -5.21
CA TRP A 405 -19.42 9.87 -6.02
C TRP A 405 -19.13 8.61 -5.20
N ASN A 406 -18.38 8.73 -4.11
CA ASN A 406 -17.92 7.61 -3.28
C ASN A 406 -17.40 6.44 -4.15
N ALA A 407 -16.55 6.76 -5.13
CA ALA A 407 -16.28 5.87 -6.26
C ALA A 407 -14.95 5.11 -6.13
N LEU A 408 -13.93 5.68 -5.49
CA LEU A 408 -12.66 4.98 -5.25
C LEU A 408 -12.76 4.06 -4.04
N ASP A 409 -12.29 2.82 -4.20
CA ASP A 409 -12.35 1.80 -3.15
C ASP A 409 -11.00 1.62 -2.45
N THR A 410 -9.88 1.79 -3.17
CA THR A 410 -8.51 1.70 -2.60
C THR A 410 -7.61 2.82 -3.11
N THR A 411 -6.62 3.22 -2.31
CA THR A 411 -5.49 4.08 -2.71
C THR A 411 -4.32 3.77 -1.79
N ILE A 412 -3.25 3.21 -2.36
CA ILE A 412 -2.08 2.73 -1.61
C ILE A 412 -0.97 3.77 -1.64
N CYS A 413 -0.27 3.89 -2.76
CA CYS A 413 0.77 4.87 -2.98
C CYS A 413 0.84 5.26 -4.46
N MET A 414 1.70 6.22 -4.80
CA MET A 414 1.81 6.69 -6.19
C MET A 414 2.23 5.56 -7.13
N GLY A 415 1.45 5.36 -8.20
CA GLY A 415 1.65 4.33 -9.22
C GLY A 415 1.01 2.98 -8.90
N ALA A 416 0.49 2.77 -7.68
CA ALA A 416 0.04 1.46 -7.21
C ALA A 416 -1.31 1.01 -7.76
N SER A 417 -2.08 1.92 -8.36
CA SER A 417 -3.46 1.63 -8.80
C SER A 417 -3.54 0.41 -9.73
N MET A 418 -2.60 0.28 -10.66
CA MET A 418 -2.56 -0.81 -11.63
C MET A 418 -2.08 -2.14 -11.04
N GLY A 419 -0.99 -2.16 -10.27
CA GLY A 419 -0.53 -3.39 -9.61
C GLY A 419 -1.59 -3.97 -8.67
N VAL A 420 -2.23 -3.11 -7.87
CA VAL A 420 -3.34 -3.52 -6.99
C VAL A 420 -4.55 -4.01 -7.79
N ALA A 421 -4.88 -3.38 -8.91
CA ALA A 421 -5.97 -3.85 -9.78
C ALA A 421 -5.67 -5.23 -10.39
N LEU A 422 -4.45 -5.46 -10.89
CA LEU A 422 -4.03 -6.78 -11.35
C LEU A 422 -4.13 -7.82 -10.23
N GLY A 423 -3.69 -7.46 -9.02
CA GLY A 423 -3.85 -8.29 -7.83
C GLY A 423 -5.31 -8.67 -7.54
N MET A 424 -6.22 -7.69 -7.60
CA MET A 424 -7.65 -7.96 -7.43
C MET A 424 -8.19 -8.91 -8.51
N ASP A 425 -7.73 -8.78 -9.76
CA ASP A 425 -8.09 -9.68 -10.85
C ASP A 425 -7.61 -11.13 -10.61
N LYS A 426 -6.33 -11.30 -10.28
CA LYS A 426 -5.73 -12.63 -10.08
C LYS A 426 -6.13 -13.28 -8.76
N GLY A 427 -6.44 -12.46 -7.76
CA GLY A 427 -6.87 -12.86 -6.44
C GLY A 427 -8.38 -13.08 -6.29
N ARG A 428 -9.19 -12.92 -7.35
CA ARG A 428 -10.66 -13.13 -7.28
C ARG A 428 -11.01 -14.46 -6.64
N THR A 429 -12.01 -14.44 -5.78
CA THR A 429 -12.68 -15.61 -5.21
C THR A 429 -13.93 -15.94 -6.03
N GLU A 430 -14.65 -17.01 -5.67
CA GLU A 430 -15.94 -17.30 -6.29
C GLU A 430 -17.00 -16.20 -6.05
N VAL A 431 -16.85 -15.39 -5.00
CA VAL A 431 -17.80 -14.34 -4.61
C VAL A 431 -17.72 -13.13 -5.56
N ASP A 432 -16.51 -12.79 -6.01
CA ASP A 432 -16.22 -11.60 -6.79
C ASP A 432 -15.69 -11.93 -8.21
N LYS A 433 -15.84 -13.16 -8.68
CA LYS A 433 -15.44 -13.59 -10.03
C LYS A 433 -16.00 -12.71 -11.16
N ASP A 434 -17.23 -12.21 -10.99
CA ASP A 434 -17.92 -11.36 -11.97
C ASP A 434 -17.74 -9.85 -11.70
N GLN A 435 -17.01 -9.49 -10.63
CA GLN A 435 -16.76 -8.10 -10.27
C GLN A 435 -15.80 -7.45 -11.27
N LYS A 436 -16.14 -6.25 -11.73
CA LYS A 436 -15.30 -5.51 -12.68
C LYS A 436 -14.20 -4.77 -11.95
N VAL A 437 -12.96 -4.90 -12.42
CA VAL A 437 -11.79 -4.27 -11.81
C VAL A 437 -11.36 -3.08 -12.65
N ILE A 438 -11.29 -1.91 -12.02
CA ILE A 438 -10.96 -0.64 -12.68
C ILE A 438 -9.76 -0.01 -11.96
N ALA A 439 -8.75 0.44 -12.70
CA ALA A 439 -7.67 1.27 -12.18
C ALA A 439 -7.88 2.74 -12.60
N VAL A 440 -7.63 3.69 -11.70
CA VAL A 440 -7.70 5.13 -12.00
C VAL A 440 -6.39 5.79 -11.63
N ILE A 441 -5.73 6.37 -12.63
CA ILE A 441 -4.41 7.01 -12.49
C ILE A 441 -4.35 8.28 -13.33
N GLY A 442 -3.63 9.30 -12.84
CA GLY A 442 -3.33 10.51 -13.63
C GLY A 442 -2.09 10.35 -14.50
N ASP A 443 -1.97 11.17 -15.53
CA ASP A 443 -0.80 11.25 -16.42
C ASP A 443 0.55 11.33 -15.68
N SER A 444 0.70 12.24 -14.73
CA SER A 444 1.97 12.44 -14.02
C SER A 444 2.34 11.23 -13.16
N THR A 445 1.35 10.66 -12.46
CA THR A 445 1.54 9.45 -11.67
C THR A 445 1.81 8.22 -12.56
N PHE A 446 1.20 8.17 -13.75
CA PHE A 446 1.48 7.17 -14.76
C PHE A 446 2.94 7.24 -15.22
N MET A 447 3.44 8.43 -15.53
CA MET A 447 4.85 8.66 -15.88
C MET A 447 5.82 8.44 -14.71
N HIS A 448 5.37 8.59 -13.47
CA HIS A 448 6.19 8.35 -12.28
C HIS A 448 6.45 6.86 -12.08
N MET A 449 5.41 6.06 -11.82
CA MET A 449 5.53 4.62 -11.50
C MET A 449 4.38 3.77 -12.08
N GLY A 450 3.48 4.35 -12.85
CA GLY A 450 2.35 3.61 -13.42
C GLY A 450 2.69 2.82 -14.70
N MET A 451 3.65 3.28 -15.52
CA MET A 451 4.05 2.58 -16.74
C MET A 451 4.41 1.11 -16.47
N GLN A 452 5.11 0.86 -15.37
CA GLN A 452 5.50 -0.47 -14.92
C GLN A 452 4.26 -1.32 -14.58
N GLY A 453 3.29 -0.76 -13.86
CA GLY A 453 2.04 -1.45 -13.55
C GLY A 453 1.23 -1.83 -14.80
N LEU A 454 1.19 -0.96 -15.83
CA LEU A 454 0.54 -1.29 -17.10
C LEU A 454 1.27 -2.40 -17.84
N LEU A 455 2.60 -2.31 -17.92
CA LEU A 455 3.43 -3.34 -18.55
C LEU A 455 3.23 -4.70 -17.89
N ASP A 456 3.09 -4.72 -16.57
CA ASP A 456 2.81 -5.93 -15.80
C ASP A 456 1.44 -6.51 -16.13
N ILE A 457 0.40 -5.67 -16.16
CA ILE A 457 -0.96 -6.07 -16.54
C ILE A 457 -0.98 -6.71 -17.92
N THR A 458 -0.35 -6.10 -18.93
CA THR A 458 -0.37 -6.61 -20.30
C THR A 458 0.46 -7.89 -20.43
N TYR A 459 1.63 -7.94 -19.80
CA TYR A 459 2.50 -9.11 -19.77
C TYR A 459 1.81 -10.33 -19.10
N ASN A 460 1.15 -10.10 -17.96
CA ASN A 460 0.44 -11.11 -17.17
C ASN A 460 -1.04 -11.27 -17.54
N LYS A 461 -1.49 -10.67 -18.65
CA LYS A 461 -2.84 -10.80 -19.21
C LYS A 461 -3.93 -10.47 -18.19
N GLY A 462 -3.85 -9.31 -17.56
CA GLY A 462 -4.83 -8.81 -16.60
C GLY A 462 -6.16 -8.41 -17.26
N ASN A 463 -7.27 -8.71 -16.59
CA ASN A 463 -8.59 -8.20 -16.96
C ASN A 463 -8.90 -6.94 -16.13
N VAL A 464 -8.36 -5.82 -16.60
CA VAL A 464 -8.43 -4.52 -15.92
C VAL A 464 -8.77 -3.41 -16.93
N THR A 465 -9.79 -2.60 -16.61
CA THR A 465 -10.07 -1.35 -17.34
C THR A 465 -9.35 -0.20 -16.66
N ILE A 466 -8.52 0.53 -17.39
CA ILE A 466 -7.69 1.61 -16.87
C ILE A 466 -8.23 2.95 -17.35
N LEU A 467 -8.44 3.87 -16.42
CA LEU A 467 -8.72 5.27 -16.69
C LEU A 467 -7.44 6.07 -16.48
N LEU A 468 -6.82 6.49 -17.59
CA LEU A 468 -5.63 7.34 -17.60
C LEU A 468 -6.04 8.79 -17.79
N LEU A 469 -5.94 9.58 -16.73
CA LEU A 469 -6.48 10.92 -16.65
C LEU A 469 -5.42 11.96 -17.05
N ASP A 470 -5.34 12.31 -18.34
CA ASP A 470 -4.41 13.33 -18.86
C ASP A 470 -4.97 14.75 -18.71
N ASN A 471 -4.60 15.36 -17.58
CA ASN A 471 -4.84 16.78 -17.28
C ASN A 471 -3.58 17.65 -17.52
N ARG A 472 -2.48 17.07 -17.99
CA ARG A 472 -1.22 17.76 -18.34
C ARG A 472 -0.59 18.52 -17.18
N ALA A 473 -0.83 18.11 -15.93
CA ALA A 473 -0.36 18.85 -14.76
C ALA A 473 -0.30 17.99 -13.48
N VAL A 474 0.75 18.17 -12.68
CA VAL A 474 0.78 17.67 -11.30
C VAL A 474 -0.09 18.57 -10.42
N GLY A 475 -1.40 18.32 -10.42
CA GLY A 475 -2.39 19.29 -9.92
C GLY A 475 -2.30 19.62 -8.43
N MET A 476 -2.18 18.62 -7.54
CA MET A 476 -2.27 18.85 -6.09
C MET A 476 -1.06 19.60 -5.51
N THR A 477 0.08 19.56 -6.18
CA THR A 477 1.32 20.22 -5.73
C THR A 477 1.48 21.64 -6.26
N GLY A 478 0.53 22.12 -7.09
CA GLY A 478 0.57 23.47 -7.65
C GLY A 478 0.59 23.53 -9.18
N GLY A 479 0.38 22.40 -9.87
CA GLY A 479 0.29 22.38 -11.34
C GLY A 479 1.64 22.28 -12.05
N GLN A 480 2.63 21.62 -11.43
CA GLN A 480 3.95 21.44 -12.03
C GLN A 480 3.87 20.67 -13.35
N ASP A 481 4.79 21.02 -14.24
CA ASP A 481 5.03 20.31 -15.48
C ASP A 481 5.61 18.91 -15.26
N ASN A 482 5.38 18.04 -16.23
CA ASN A 482 5.82 16.66 -16.20
C ASN A 482 5.99 16.15 -17.65
N PRO A 483 6.55 14.95 -17.89
CA PRO A 483 6.76 14.45 -19.25
C PRO A 483 5.51 14.40 -20.15
N ALA A 484 4.31 14.37 -19.58
CA ALA A 484 3.04 14.43 -20.30
C ALA A 484 2.50 15.86 -20.52
N SER A 485 3.09 16.90 -19.91
CA SER A 485 2.66 18.30 -20.10
C SER A 485 3.24 18.93 -21.36
N GLY A 486 4.47 18.55 -21.74
CA GLY A 486 5.18 19.13 -22.90
C GLY A 486 5.91 20.43 -22.58
N ARG A 487 6.20 20.69 -21.30
CA ARG A 487 7.03 21.80 -20.85
C ARG A 487 8.05 21.32 -19.81
N ASP A 488 9.16 22.02 -19.69
CA ASP A 488 10.17 21.75 -18.66
C ASP A 488 9.97 22.62 -17.41
N ILE A 489 10.90 22.53 -16.45
CA ILE A 489 10.82 23.30 -15.19
C ILE A 489 10.96 24.82 -15.37
N HIS A 490 11.46 25.28 -16.52
CA HIS A 490 11.57 26.70 -16.87
C HIS A 490 10.29 27.23 -17.55
N GLY A 491 9.38 26.33 -17.92
CA GLY A 491 8.16 26.65 -18.67
C GLY A 491 8.38 26.70 -20.18
N ASP A 492 9.57 26.31 -20.66
CA ASP A 492 9.89 26.23 -22.08
C ASP A 492 9.29 24.96 -22.70
N ASP A 493 9.02 25.00 -24.00
CA ASP A 493 8.53 23.84 -24.76
C ASP A 493 9.50 22.65 -24.63
N SER A 494 8.96 21.48 -24.34
CA SER A 494 9.71 20.24 -24.10
C SER A 494 9.01 19.04 -24.77
N PRO A 495 9.72 17.95 -25.10
CA PRO A 495 9.09 16.78 -25.69
C PRO A 495 7.94 16.25 -24.84
N ARG A 496 6.73 16.25 -25.43
CA ARG A 496 5.53 15.69 -24.80
C ARG A 496 5.38 14.22 -25.14
N VAL A 497 5.26 13.38 -24.11
CA VAL A 497 4.95 11.96 -24.28
C VAL A 497 3.55 11.80 -24.87
N ASN A 498 3.44 11.03 -25.95
CA ASN A 498 2.14 10.61 -26.48
C ASN A 498 1.66 9.39 -25.70
N LEU A 499 0.65 9.58 -24.86
CA LEU A 499 0.14 8.53 -23.98
C LEU A 499 -0.48 7.36 -24.76
N ALA A 500 -1.25 7.61 -25.83
CA ALA A 500 -1.85 6.54 -26.64
C ALA A 500 -0.78 5.61 -27.25
N ARG A 501 0.27 6.20 -27.83
CA ARG A 501 1.40 5.44 -28.39
C ARG A 501 2.22 4.72 -27.32
N LEU A 502 2.37 5.35 -26.14
CA LEU A 502 3.07 4.73 -25.01
C LEU A 502 2.29 3.51 -24.48
N VAL A 503 0.98 3.63 -24.26
CA VAL A 503 0.18 2.50 -23.77
C VAL A 503 0.09 1.36 -24.80
N GLU A 504 0.06 1.68 -26.10
CA GLU A 504 0.19 0.69 -27.18
C GLU A 504 1.55 -0.03 -27.11
N ALA A 505 2.64 0.73 -26.96
CA ALA A 505 3.99 0.17 -26.83
C ALA A 505 4.17 -0.69 -25.56
N LEU A 506 3.40 -0.41 -24.51
CA LEU A 506 3.35 -1.21 -23.28
C LEU A 506 2.44 -2.44 -23.41
N GLY A 507 1.87 -2.72 -24.60
CA GLY A 507 1.21 -3.99 -24.92
C GLY A 507 -0.32 -3.94 -24.95
N VAL A 508 -0.94 -2.76 -24.81
CA VAL A 508 -2.39 -2.63 -24.96
C VAL A 508 -2.75 -2.71 -26.44
N LYS A 509 -3.75 -3.53 -26.78
CA LYS A 509 -4.20 -3.68 -28.17
C LYS A 509 -4.76 -2.35 -28.69
N PRO A 510 -4.40 -1.91 -29.92
CA PRO A 510 -4.86 -0.63 -30.48
C PRO A 510 -6.37 -0.43 -30.42
N GLU A 511 -7.15 -1.48 -30.67
CA GLU A 511 -8.61 -1.44 -30.63
C GLU A 511 -9.22 -1.29 -29.23
N ARG A 512 -8.41 -1.36 -28.16
CA ARG A 512 -8.79 -1.19 -26.75
C ARG A 512 -8.27 0.13 -26.14
N ILE A 513 -7.66 0.99 -26.95
CA ILE A 513 -7.17 2.31 -26.55
C ILE A 513 -8.20 3.35 -27.01
N HIS A 514 -8.79 4.07 -26.06
CA HIS A 514 -9.84 5.05 -26.35
C HIS A 514 -9.46 6.42 -25.81
N GLU A 515 -9.20 7.38 -26.69
CA GLU A 515 -9.08 8.79 -26.30
C GLU A 515 -10.47 9.45 -26.27
N VAL A 516 -10.86 9.98 -25.11
CA VAL A 516 -12.18 10.57 -24.91
C VAL A 516 -12.08 11.96 -24.29
N ASN A 517 -13.01 12.82 -24.67
CA ASN A 517 -13.20 14.10 -24.00
C ASN A 517 -14.03 13.88 -22.72
N PRO A 518 -13.49 14.10 -21.51
CA PRO A 518 -14.21 13.89 -20.26
C PRO A 518 -15.40 14.84 -20.06
N TYR A 519 -15.52 15.92 -20.85
CA TYR A 519 -16.70 16.78 -20.86
C TYR A 519 -17.87 16.22 -21.70
N GLU A 520 -17.62 15.22 -22.55
CA GLU A 520 -18.63 14.57 -23.37
C GLU A 520 -19.17 13.31 -22.68
N LEU A 521 -20.02 13.51 -21.65
CA LEU A 521 -20.54 12.43 -20.81
C LEU A 521 -21.10 11.22 -21.58
N PRO A 522 -21.88 11.37 -22.68
CA PRO A 522 -22.38 10.20 -23.41
C PRO A 522 -21.27 9.33 -24.01
N ASN A 523 -20.22 9.95 -24.57
CA ASN A 523 -19.10 9.25 -25.19
C ASN A 523 -18.25 8.56 -24.13
N LEU A 524 -17.92 9.27 -23.05
CA LEU A 524 -17.19 8.72 -21.91
C LEU A 524 -17.94 7.53 -21.27
N PHE A 525 -19.24 7.69 -21.02
CA PHE A 525 -20.03 6.63 -20.39
C PHE A 525 -20.19 5.40 -21.29
N LYS A 526 -20.32 5.61 -22.61
CA LYS A 526 -20.34 4.51 -23.59
C LYS A 526 -19.03 3.72 -23.56
N ALA A 527 -17.89 4.39 -23.73
CA ALA A 527 -16.57 3.76 -23.71
C ALA A 527 -16.35 2.97 -22.42
N LEU A 528 -16.64 3.58 -21.27
CA LEU A 528 -16.53 2.93 -19.96
C LEU A 528 -17.42 1.70 -19.86
N ARG A 529 -18.70 1.77 -20.27
CA ARG A 529 -19.66 0.65 -20.16
C ARG A 529 -19.31 -0.51 -21.09
N GLU A 530 -18.70 -0.23 -22.23
CA GLU A 530 -18.27 -1.22 -23.21
C GLU A 530 -17.00 -1.92 -22.72
N GLU A 531 -15.97 -1.17 -22.33
CA GLU A 531 -14.66 -1.73 -21.96
C GLU A 531 -14.67 -2.50 -20.64
N VAL A 532 -15.44 -2.10 -19.62
CA VAL A 532 -15.54 -2.88 -18.37
C VAL A 532 -16.18 -4.28 -18.54
N LYS A 533 -16.72 -4.59 -19.71
CA LYS A 533 -17.28 -5.91 -20.03
C LYS A 533 -16.31 -6.80 -20.80
N VAL A 534 -15.20 -6.24 -21.28
CA VAL A 534 -14.20 -6.96 -22.05
C VAL A 534 -13.33 -7.73 -21.06
N ASP A 535 -13.10 -9.02 -21.34
CA ASP A 535 -12.22 -9.86 -20.52
C ASP A 535 -10.75 -9.74 -20.98
N ASP A 536 -10.25 -8.51 -21.01
CA ASP A 536 -8.90 -8.14 -21.44
C ASP A 536 -8.50 -6.78 -20.85
N THR A 537 -7.24 -6.38 -21.02
CA THR A 537 -6.77 -5.05 -20.64
C THR A 537 -7.33 -3.98 -21.59
N SER A 538 -7.83 -2.88 -21.04
CA SER A 538 -8.32 -1.72 -21.81
C SER A 538 -7.87 -0.41 -21.18
N VAL A 539 -7.63 0.61 -22.00
CA VAL A 539 -7.22 1.94 -21.53
C VAL A 539 -8.10 3.01 -22.14
N ILE A 540 -8.73 3.82 -21.29
CA ILE A 540 -9.46 5.03 -21.68
C ILE A 540 -8.64 6.23 -21.21
N ILE A 541 -8.19 7.05 -22.15
CA ILE A 541 -7.36 8.23 -21.91
C ILE A 541 -8.24 9.46 -22.02
N THR A 542 -8.30 10.30 -20.99
CA THR A 542 -9.01 11.59 -21.06
C THR A 542 -8.08 12.69 -21.52
N ASN A 543 -8.51 13.61 -22.38
CA ASN A 543 -7.59 14.53 -23.07
C ASN A 543 -7.77 16.03 -22.75
N GLN A 544 -8.35 16.37 -21.60
CA GLN A 544 -8.65 17.76 -21.22
C GLN A 544 -7.71 18.28 -20.14
N PRO A 545 -7.10 19.46 -20.33
CA PRO A 545 -6.12 19.97 -19.40
C PRO A 545 -6.75 20.42 -18.09
N CYS A 546 -5.91 20.51 -17.05
CA CYS A 546 -6.29 21.08 -15.77
C CYS A 546 -6.83 22.50 -15.94
N VAL A 547 -7.95 22.82 -15.31
CA VAL A 547 -8.57 24.16 -15.42
C VAL A 547 -7.72 25.30 -14.85
N LEU A 548 -6.63 24.96 -14.13
CA LEU A 548 -5.71 25.91 -13.51
C LEU A 548 -4.44 26.18 -14.33
N VAL A 549 -4.26 25.52 -15.48
CA VAL A 549 -3.14 25.82 -16.38
C VAL A 549 -3.47 26.99 -17.31
N ASP A 550 -2.45 27.71 -17.75
CA ASP A 550 -2.53 28.88 -18.62
C ASP A 550 -3.15 28.59 -20.00
N PHE A 551 -2.94 27.39 -20.54
CA PHE A 551 -3.48 26.96 -21.83
C PHE A 551 -4.89 26.34 -21.76
N TYR A 552 -5.59 26.42 -20.63
CA TYR A 552 -6.99 26.00 -20.53
C TYR A 552 -7.93 27.01 -21.21
N ALA A 553 -8.68 26.55 -22.21
CA ALA A 553 -9.64 27.36 -22.95
C ALA A 553 -11.05 27.28 -22.30
N ALA A 554 -11.43 28.28 -21.52
CA ALA A 554 -12.78 28.39 -20.96
C ALA A 554 -13.82 28.74 -22.04
N LYS A 555 -15.02 28.21 -21.87
CA LYS A 555 -16.22 28.53 -22.65
C LYS A 555 -17.11 29.55 -21.91
N PRO A 556 -18.15 30.12 -22.55
CA PRO A 556 -19.10 30.98 -21.86
C PRO A 556 -19.66 30.30 -20.59
N PRO A 557 -19.69 31.00 -19.44
CA PRO A 557 -20.20 30.44 -18.21
C PRO A 557 -21.67 30.08 -18.35
N LEU A 558 -22.12 29.16 -17.49
CA LEU A 558 -23.50 28.69 -17.48
C LEU A 558 -24.30 29.37 -16.36
N ARG A 559 -25.63 29.42 -16.56
CA ARG A 559 -26.61 29.85 -15.56
C ARG A 559 -27.82 28.93 -15.56
N VAL A 560 -28.60 28.97 -14.47
CA VAL A 560 -29.87 28.26 -14.37
C VAL A 560 -31.01 29.23 -14.68
N VAL A 561 -31.95 28.82 -15.53
CA VAL A 561 -33.24 29.48 -15.73
C VAL A 561 -34.19 28.96 -14.66
N GLU A 562 -34.45 29.78 -13.65
CA GLU A 562 -35.16 29.36 -12.43
C GLU A 562 -36.55 28.77 -12.73
N GLU A 563 -37.25 29.33 -13.71
CA GLU A 563 -38.60 28.94 -14.11
C GLU A 563 -38.66 27.54 -14.74
N LYS A 564 -37.54 27.07 -15.32
CA LYS A 564 -37.43 25.73 -15.92
C LYS A 564 -36.91 24.68 -14.92
N CYS A 565 -36.35 25.10 -13.80
CA CYS A 565 -35.73 24.19 -12.84
C CYS A 565 -36.78 23.39 -12.08
N THR A 566 -36.77 22.06 -12.22
CA THR A 566 -37.73 21.16 -11.55
C THR A 566 -37.25 20.65 -10.19
N GLY A 567 -36.09 21.10 -9.72
CA GLY A 567 -35.49 20.63 -8.48
C GLY A 567 -35.07 19.14 -8.50
N CYS A 568 -34.86 18.55 -9.68
CA CYS A 568 -34.62 17.11 -9.85
C CYS A 568 -33.27 16.60 -9.31
N LYS A 569 -32.32 17.49 -9.02
CA LYS A 569 -30.99 17.24 -8.45
C LYS A 569 -29.94 16.57 -9.34
N ASN A 570 -30.27 16.13 -10.55
CA ASN A 570 -29.30 15.42 -11.42
C ASN A 570 -27.99 16.19 -11.63
N CYS A 571 -28.06 17.52 -11.75
CA CYS A 571 -26.87 18.36 -11.90
C CYS A 571 -25.97 18.40 -10.66
N LEU A 572 -26.50 18.09 -9.46
CA LEU A 572 -25.70 17.99 -8.23
C LEU A 572 -24.86 16.71 -8.20
N ASP A 573 -25.30 15.64 -8.85
CA ASP A 573 -24.53 14.39 -8.97
C ASP A 573 -23.21 14.59 -9.74
N VAL A 574 -23.12 15.63 -10.57
CA VAL A 574 -21.88 16.02 -11.25
C VAL A 574 -20.82 16.49 -10.25
N GLY A 575 -21.22 16.97 -9.07
CA GLY A 575 -20.29 17.37 -8.00
C GLY A 575 -19.55 18.69 -8.23
N CYS A 576 -20.01 19.53 -9.17
CA CYS A 576 -19.34 20.81 -9.47
C CYS A 576 -19.55 21.84 -8.34
N PRO A 577 -18.48 22.42 -7.74
CA PRO A 577 -18.62 23.40 -6.66
C PRO A 577 -19.34 24.71 -7.03
N ALA A 578 -19.46 25.03 -8.33
CA ALA A 578 -20.18 26.21 -8.79
C ALA A 578 -21.71 26.04 -8.72
N ILE A 579 -22.22 24.83 -8.46
CA ILE A 579 -23.65 24.57 -8.36
C ILE A 579 -24.06 24.66 -6.90
N HIS A 580 -24.83 25.69 -6.55
CA HIS A 580 -25.31 25.91 -5.19
C HIS A 580 -26.78 25.56 -5.07
N VAL A 581 -27.15 24.83 -4.03
CA VAL A 581 -28.55 24.60 -3.69
C VAL A 581 -29.13 25.87 -3.06
N THR A 582 -30.17 26.44 -3.68
CA THR A 582 -30.82 27.68 -3.21
C THR A 582 -32.04 27.40 -2.33
N ARG A 583 -32.81 26.35 -2.65
CA ARG A 583 -33.92 25.87 -1.81
C ARG A 583 -34.08 24.36 -1.91
N ARG A 584 -34.61 23.76 -0.84
CA ARG A 584 -35.04 22.36 -0.79
C ARG A 584 -36.53 22.29 -0.47
N GLU A 585 -37.21 21.37 -1.12
CA GLU A 585 -38.65 21.12 -0.92
C GLU A 585 -38.88 19.61 -0.83
N THR A 586 -39.79 19.14 0.02
CA THR A 586 -40.16 17.72 0.06
C THR A 586 -41.55 17.54 -0.52
N VAL A 587 -41.66 16.70 -1.54
CA VAL A 587 -42.94 16.33 -2.15
C VAL A 587 -43.26 14.88 -1.87
N VAL A 588 -44.50 14.59 -1.46
CA VAL A 588 -44.98 13.22 -1.32
C VAL A 588 -45.48 12.75 -2.68
N LYS A 589 -44.85 11.71 -3.23
CA LYS A 589 -45.30 11.11 -4.49
C LYS A 589 -46.64 10.39 -4.29
N PRO A 590 -47.42 10.14 -5.37
CA PRO A 590 -48.67 9.38 -5.30
C PRO A 590 -48.54 7.99 -4.65
N ASN A 591 -47.34 7.41 -4.63
CA ASN A 591 -47.03 6.13 -3.98
C ASN A 591 -46.63 6.26 -2.49
N GLY A 592 -46.87 7.42 -1.87
CA GLY A 592 -46.55 7.70 -0.47
C GLY A 592 -45.07 7.94 -0.18
N LYS A 593 -44.16 7.81 -1.18
CA LYS A 593 -42.74 8.07 -0.97
C LYS A 593 -42.44 9.56 -0.99
N GLU A 594 -41.80 10.04 0.06
CA GLU A 594 -41.22 11.38 0.09
C GLU A 594 -40.07 11.48 -0.92
N LYS A 595 -40.04 12.59 -1.67
CA LYS A 595 -38.95 12.96 -2.55
C LYS A 595 -38.53 14.38 -2.21
N GLU A 596 -37.30 14.54 -1.75
CA GLU A 596 -36.71 15.86 -1.61
C GLU A 596 -36.28 16.37 -3.01
N LEU A 597 -36.70 17.57 -3.36
CA LEU A 597 -36.28 18.40 -4.48
C LEU A 597 -35.22 19.38 -4.01
N ALA A 598 -34.21 19.67 -4.84
CA ALA A 598 -33.27 20.76 -4.58
C ALA A 598 -33.12 21.60 -5.84
N PHE A 599 -33.50 22.87 -5.71
CA PHE A 599 -33.34 23.87 -6.75
C PHE A 599 -31.97 24.51 -6.61
N VAL A 600 -31.37 24.85 -7.75
CA VAL A 600 -29.96 25.22 -7.81
C VAL A 600 -29.77 26.53 -8.55
N ARG A 601 -28.68 27.23 -8.25
CA ARG A 601 -28.07 28.26 -9.12
C ARG A 601 -26.66 27.82 -9.50
N ILE A 602 -26.14 28.38 -10.60
CA ILE A 602 -24.72 28.28 -10.95
C ILE A 602 -24.06 29.61 -10.66
N GLU A 603 -22.93 29.60 -9.95
CA GLU A 603 -22.09 30.77 -9.76
C GLU A 603 -21.31 31.05 -11.05
N SER A 604 -21.89 31.86 -11.93
CA SER A 604 -21.34 32.14 -13.26
C SER A 604 -19.97 32.84 -13.22
N SER A 605 -19.64 33.53 -12.13
CA SER A 605 -18.32 34.16 -11.95
C SER A 605 -17.18 33.14 -11.79
N ALA A 606 -17.47 31.95 -11.28
CA ALA A 606 -16.51 30.85 -11.13
C ALA A 606 -16.61 29.82 -12.26
N CYS A 607 -17.73 29.77 -12.98
CA CYS A 607 -18.00 28.78 -14.02
C CYS A 607 -17.13 29.01 -15.26
N THR A 608 -16.59 27.94 -15.83
CA THR A 608 -15.79 27.99 -17.06
C THR A 608 -16.46 27.33 -18.27
N GLY A 609 -17.76 27.03 -18.17
CA GLY A 609 -18.56 26.57 -19.31
C GLY A 609 -18.29 25.14 -19.81
N CYS A 610 -17.87 24.22 -18.94
CA CYS A 610 -17.51 22.84 -19.36
C CYS A 610 -18.67 21.95 -19.85
N ASP A 611 -19.90 22.42 -19.88
CA ASP A 611 -21.10 21.71 -20.38
C ASP A 611 -21.48 20.38 -19.67
N LEU A 612 -20.78 19.98 -18.61
CA LEU A 612 -21.10 18.76 -17.84
C LEU A 612 -22.50 18.79 -17.20
N CYS A 613 -22.89 19.90 -16.57
CA CYS A 613 -24.19 19.99 -15.88
C CYS A 613 -25.40 20.08 -16.84
N PRO A 614 -25.36 20.80 -17.99
CA PRO A 614 -26.38 20.71 -19.02
C PRO A 614 -26.68 19.28 -19.45
N ALA A 615 -25.65 18.45 -19.67
CA ALA A 615 -25.80 17.06 -20.11
C ALA A 615 -26.59 16.17 -19.13
N THR A 616 -26.81 16.63 -17.90
CA THR A 616 -27.62 15.93 -16.88
C THR A 616 -28.99 16.58 -16.63
N CYS A 617 -29.26 17.73 -17.24
CA CYS A 617 -30.43 18.56 -17.01
C CYS A 617 -31.57 18.23 -18.00
N GLY A 618 -32.39 17.23 -17.69
CA GLY A 618 -33.52 16.85 -18.55
C GLY A 618 -34.52 17.98 -18.90
N PRO A 619 -34.78 18.98 -18.02
CA PRO A 619 -35.64 20.13 -18.35
C PRO A 619 -34.99 21.24 -19.21
N ASP A 620 -33.71 21.09 -19.60
CA ASP A 620 -32.95 22.12 -20.31
C ASP A 620 -32.96 23.49 -19.61
N ALA A 621 -32.86 23.46 -18.27
CA ALA A 621 -32.88 24.64 -17.42
C ALA A 621 -31.49 25.29 -17.28
N ILE A 622 -30.41 24.66 -17.77
CA ILE A 622 -29.05 25.19 -17.69
C ILE A 622 -28.63 25.67 -19.08
N ILE A 623 -28.32 26.95 -19.20
CA ILE A 623 -27.99 27.60 -20.48
C ILE A 623 -26.73 28.49 -20.35
N PRO A 624 -26.02 28.79 -21.45
CA PRO A 624 -24.96 29.78 -21.46
C PRO A 624 -25.44 31.18 -21.05
N VAL A 625 -24.56 31.97 -20.43
CA VAL A 625 -24.78 33.40 -20.19
C VAL A 625 -24.62 34.15 -21.52
N GLU A 626 -25.68 34.85 -21.93
CA GLU A 626 -25.66 35.70 -23.13
C GLU A 626 -24.74 36.91 -22.93
N ASN A 627 -24.07 37.35 -24.01
CA ASN A 627 -23.18 38.52 -24.02
C ASN A 627 -22.01 38.49 -23.02
N PHE A 628 -21.47 37.31 -22.71
CA PHE A 628 -20.28 37.19 -21.86
C PHE A 628 -19.03 37.73 -22.59
N ILE A 629 -18.50 38.86 -22.11
CA ILE A 629 -17.20 39.41 -22.52
C ILE A 629 -16.21 39.11 -21.39
N ARG A 630 -15.20 38.29 -21.66
CA ARG A 630 -14.15 37.96 -20.69
C ARG A 630 -13.18 39.15 -20.61
N GLN A 631 -13.02 39.74 -19.42
CA GLN A 631 -11.95 40.70 -19.15
C GLN A 631 -10.61 39.98 -19.04
#